data_AF-A0A178YSF4-F1
#
_entry.id   AF-A0A178YSF4-F1
#
_cell.length_a   1.000
_cell.length_b   1.000
_cell.length_c   1.000
_cell.angle_alpha   90.00
_cell.angle_beta   90.00
_cell.angle_gamma   90.00
#
_symmetry.space_group_name_H-M   'P 1'
#
loop_
_entity.id
_entity.type
_entity.pdbx_description
1 polymer ?
#
loop_
_entity_poly.entity_id
_entity_poly.type
_entity_poly.pdbx_seq_one_letter_code
_entity_poly.pdbx_strand_id
1 'polypeptide(L)'
;MEFRRVTIEDARLLFEWRNDPETRRMSRDTSELTWDNHLAWLSRRLEQDDHGLYIAALDGSPVGTVRIDKDEISYTVAPEHRCKGIGEAMLIAAKNLFGPKIAEMKRNNIASAKVAERAGHIVRFID
;
A
#
# COMPACT_ATOMS: atom_id res chain seq x y z
N MET A 1 11.38 10.47 1.75
CA MET A 1 10.23 9.70 1.26
C MET A 1 9.30 10.66 0.57
N GLU A 2 9.12 10.49 -0.72
CA GLU A 2 8.25 11.33 -1.54
C GLU A 2 7.04 10.51 -2.00
N PHE A 3 5.90 11.18 -2.13
CA PHE A 3 4.71 10.56 -2.69
C PHE A 3 4.31 11.29 -3.96
N ARG A 4 4.05 10.51 -5.02
CA ARG A 4 3.39 10.99 -6.22
C ARG A 4 2.13 10.19 -6.48
N ARG A 5 1.13 10.81 -7.09
CA ARG A 5 -0.07 10.08 -7.54
C ARG A 5 0.35 8.99 -8.53
N VAL A 6 -0.32 7.85 -8.43
CA VAL A 6 -0.21 6.77 -9.42
C VAL A 6 -0.79 7.25 -10.75
N THR A 7 -0.15 6.85 -11.85
CA THR A 7 -0.71 6.96 -13.20
C THR A 7 -0.93 5.57 -13.80
N ILE A 8 -1.57 5.49 -14.97
CA ILE A 8 -1.75 4.22 -15.67
C ILE A 8 -0.42 3.57 -16.06
N GLU A 9 0.66 4.34 -16.16
CA GLU A 9 2.01 3.84 -16.49
C GLU A 9 2.60 3.00 -15.35
N ASP A 10 2.13 3.19 -14.11
CA ASP A 10 2.54 2.39 -12.96
C ASP A 10 1.84 1.02 -12.90
N ALA A 11 0.87 0.74 -13.78
CA ALA A 11 0.05 -0.47 -13.73
C ALA A 11 0.90 -1.74 -13.65
N ARG A 12 1.96 -1.82 -14.46
CA ARG A 12 2.82 -3.01 -14.50
C ARG A 12 3.54 -3.23 -13.16
N LEU A 13 4.09 -2.17 -12.59
CA LEU A 13 4.79 -2.20 -11.31
C LEU A 13 3.84 -2.60 -10.16
N LEU A 14 2.66 -1.97 -10.11
CA LEU A 14 1.65 -2.26 -9.09
C LEU A 14 1.13 -3.69 -9.19
N PHE A 15 0.92 -4.19 -10.41
CA PHE A 15 0.53 -5.57 -10.65
C PHE A 15 1.57 -6.56 -10.12
N GLU A 16 2.84 -6.35 -10.43
CA GLU A 16 3.93 -7.22 -9.98
C GLU A 16 4.05 -7.24 -8.46
N TRP A 17 4.01 -6.08 -7.80
CA TRP A 17 4.01 -6.00 -6.33
C TRP A 17 2.77 -6.65 -5.70
N ARG A 18 1.59 -6.49 -6.31
CA ARG A 18 0.34 -7.07 -5.82
C ARG A 18 0.28 -8.59 -5.97
N ASN A 19 0.94 -9.14 -6.99
CA ASN A 19 1.01 -10.58 -7.26
C ASN A 19 2.19 -11.29 -6.61
N ASP A 20 3.15 -10.55 -6.02
CA ASP A 20 4.18 -11.16 -5.20
C ASP A 20 3.58 -12.11 -4.14
N PRO A 21 4.10 -13.35 -3.99
CA PRO A 21 3.49 -14.37 -3.14
C PRO A 21 3.29 -13.95 -1.69
N GLU A 22 4.25 -13.23 -1.11
CA GLU A 22 4.18 -12.77 0.28
C GLU A 22 3.18 -11.61 0.42
N THR A 23 3.15 -10.68 -0.54
CA THR A 23 2.10 -9.64 -0.59
C THR A 23 0.73 -10.27 -0.64
N ARG A 24 0.51 -11.25 -1.53
CA ARG A 24 -0.77 -11.94 -1.69
C ARG A 24 -1.18 -12.66 -0.41
N ARG A 25 -0.26 -13.38 0.23
CA ARG A 25 -0.51 -14.11 1.48
C ARG A 25 -1.04 -13.19 2.58
N MET A 26 -0.50 -11.98 2.65
CA MET A 26 -0.85 -10.98 3.68
C MET A 26 -1.98 -10.01 3.28
N SER A 27 -2.38 -10.03 2.01
CA SER A 27 -3.49 -9.22 1.49
C SER A 27 -4.85 -9.75 1.96
N ARG A 28 -5.86 -8.86 2.02
CA ARG A 28 -7.26 -9.25 2.31
C ARG A 28 -7.74 -10.32 1.34
N ASP A 29 -7.60 -10.02 0.05
CA ASP A 29 -7.85 -10.95 -1.04
C ASP A 29 -6.54 -11.67 -1.43
N THR A 30 -6.50 -12.98 -1.24
CA THR A 30 -5.35 -13.82 -1.57
C THR A 30 -5.42 -14.41 -2.96
N SER A 31 -6.50 -14.17 -3.73
CA SER A 31 -6.64 -14.68 -5.09
C SER A 31 -5.52 -14.15 -6.00
N GLU A 32 -5.25 -14.88 -7.08
CA GLU A 32 -4.31 -14.42 -8.10
C GLU A 32 -4.99 -13.32 -8.90
N LEU A 33 -4.31 -12.18 -9.02
CA LEU A 33 -4.85 -11.07 -9.77
C LEU A 33 -4.45 -11.24 -11.23
N THR A 34 -5.43 -11.34 -12.12
CA THR A 34 -5.16 -11.31 -13.56
C THR A 34 -4.83 -9.89 -14.01
N TRP A 35 -4.07 -9.76 -15.10
CA TRP A 35 -3.69 -8.45 -15.64
C TRP A 35 -4.90 -7.61 -16.03
N ASP A 36 -5.90 -8.21 -16.67
CA ASP A 36 -7.13 -7.52 -17.09
C ASP A 36 -7.93 -7.01 -15.89
N ASN A 37 -8.05 -7.83 -14.83
CA ASN A 37 -8.72 -7.41 -13.59
C ASN A 37 -7.95 -6.27 -12.91
N HIS A 38 -6.62 -6.31 -12.95
CA HIS A 38 -5.79 -5.23 -12.40
C HIS A 38 -5.97 -3.92 -13.16
N LEU A 39 -5.93 -3.95 -14.49
CA LEU A 39 -6.13 -2.76 -15.31
C LEU A 39 -7.53 -2.17 -15.14
N ALA A 40 -8.56 -3.02 -15.09
CA ALA A 40 -9.93 -2.57 -14.84
C ALA A 40 -10.08 -1.93 -13.44
N TRP A 41 -9.45 -2.52 -12.42
CA TRP A 41 -9.42 -1.95 -11.08
C TRP A 41 -8.70 -0.60 -11.05
N LEU A 42 -7.51 -0.51 -11.63
CA LEU A 42 -6.70 0.71 -11.61
C LEU A 42 -7.39 1.85 -12.39
N SER A 43 -7.96 1.56 -13.55
CA SER A 43 -8.68 2.55 -14.37
C SER A 43 -9.85 3.17 -13.60
N ARG A 44 -10.72 2.32 -13.02
CA ARG A 44 -11.84 2.78 -12.16
C ARG A 44 -11.36 3.58 -10.96
N ARG A 45 -10.20 3.24 -10.41
CA ARG A 45 -9.62 3.92 -9.26
C ARG A 45 -9.09 5.30 -9.61
N LEU A 46 -8.48 5.45 -10.79
CA LEU A 46 -7.95 6.73 -11.27
C LEU A 46 -9.05 7.73 -11.65
N GLU A 47 -10.28 7.26 -11.88
CA GLU A 47 -11.47 8.09 -12.11
C GLU A 47 -12.10 8.65 -10.82
N GLN A 48 -11.66 8.21 -9.64
CA GLN A 48 -12.23 8.61 -8.35
C GLN A 48 -11.45 9.75 -7.69
N ASP A 49 -12.11 10.87 -7.40
CA ASP A 49 -11.48 12.06 -6.81
C ASP A 49 -11.17 11.92 -5.30
N ASP A 50 -11.94 11.13 -4.56
CA ASP A 50 -11.86 10.98 -3.10
C ASP A 50 -10.94 9.83 -2.63
N HIS A 51 -10.33 9.13 -3.58
CA HIS A 51 -9.50 7.96 -3.32
C HIS A 51 -8.05 8.19 -3.77
N GLY A 52 -7.16 8.32 -2.79
CA GLY A 52 -5.73 8.50 -3.06
C GLY A 52 -5.03 7.18 -3.33
N LEU A 53 -4.26 7.09 -4.42
CA LEU A 53 -3.31 6.00 -4.65
C LEU A 53 -1.97 6.62 -5.06
N TYR A 54 -0.92 6.28 -4.31
CA TYR A 54 0.37 6.95 -4.40
C TYR A 54 1.52 5.94 -4.49
N ILE A 55 2.47 6.22 -5.37
CA ILE A 55 3.80 5.61 -5.31
C ILE A 55 4.60 6.32 -4.23
N ALA A 56 5.19 5.54 -3.34
CA ALA A 56 6.21 5.99 -2.41
C ALA A 56 7.58 5.84 -3.07
N ALA A 57 8.38 6.91 -3.07
CA ALA A 57 9.72 6.91 -3.62
C ALA A 57 10.78 7.31 -2.58
N LEU A 58 11.94 6.67 -2.68
CA LEU A 58 13.15 7.02 -1.95
C LEU A 58 14.24 7.34 -2.98
N ASP A 59 14.76 8.57 -2.93
CA ASP A 59 15.78 9.08 -3.86
C ASP A 59 15.38 8.87 -5.34
N GLY A 60 14.11 9.13 -5.66
CA GLY A 60 13.54 8.94 -6.99
C GLY A 60 13.19 7.48 -7.37
N SER A 61 13.61 6.49 -6.59
CA SER A 61 13.27 5.08 -6.83
C SER A 61 11.94 4.71 -6.18
N PRO A 62 10.97 4.10 -6.91
CA PRO A 62 9.77 3.53 -6.30
C PRO A 62 10.13 2.43 -5.29
N VAL A 63 9.57 2.52 -4.08
CA VAL A 63 9.83 1.55 -2.99
C VAL A 63 8.56 0.92 -2.41
N GLY A 64 7.39 1.40 -2.84
CA GLY A 64 6.11 0.85 -2.44
C GLY A 64 4.93 1.71 -2.89
N THR A 65 3.75 1.31 -2.45
CA THR A 65 2.50 2.04 -2.70
C THR A 65 1.75 2.27 -1.40
N VAL A 66 1.04 3.40 -1.33
CA VAL A 66 0.07 3.72 -0.27
C VAL A 66 -1.25 4.09 -0.93
N ARG A 67 -2.32 3.51 -0.42
CA ARG A 67 -3.69 3.77 -0.81
C ARG A 67 -4.42 4.38 0.38
N ILE A 68 -5.08 5.51 0.16
CA ILE A 68 -5.87 6.24 1.15
C ILE A 68 -7.33 6.19 0.70
N ASP A 69 -8.18 5.65 1.57
CA ASP A 69 -9.62 5.52 1.39
C ASP A 69 -10.32 6.19 2.56
N LYS A 70 -10.67 7.48 2.43
CA LYS A 70 -11.23 8.28 3.53
C LYS A 70 -10.34 8.25 4.79
N ASP A 71 -10.69 7.44 5.77
CA ASP A 71 -9.97 7.20 7.03
C ASP A 71 -9.09 5.95 7.02
N GLU A 72 -9.17 5.09 6.00
CA GLU A 72 -8.35 3.88 5.87
C GLU A 72 -7.03 4.14 5.10
N ILE A 73 -5.97 3.43 5.50
CA ILE A 73 -4.73 3.28 4.76
C ILE A 73 -4.45 1.80 4.43
N SER A 74 -4.10 1.54 3.18
CA SER A 74 -3.50 0.28 2.74
C SER A 74 -2.12 0.57 2.15
N TYR A 75 -1.16 -0.33 2.34
CA TYR A 75 0.20 -0.13 1.85
C TYR A 75 0.84 -1.43 1.40
N THR A 76 1.81 -1.32 0.50
CA THR A 76 2.62 -2.45 0.04
C THR A 76 4.04 -1.96 -0.14
N VAL A 77 5.00 -2.64 0.47
CA VAL A 77 6.42 -2.41 0.26
C VAL A 77 6.87 -3.31 -0.88
N ALA A 78 7.60 -2.75 -1.85
CA ALA A 78 8.20 -3.50 -2.94
C ALA A 78 9.02 -4.68 -2.40
N PRO A 79 8.92 -5.90 -2.97
CA PRO A 79 9.59 -7.10 -2.46
C PRO A 79 11.08 -6.90 -2.13
N GLU A 80 11.80 -6.24 -3.02
CA GLU A 80 13.23 -5.92 -2.96
C GLU A 80 13.60 -4.89 -1.87
N HIS A 81 12.60 -4.20 -1.30
CA HIS A 81 12.75 -3.16 -0.27
C HIS A 81 12.24 -3.58 1.12
N ARG A 82 11.76 -4.82 1.29
CA ARG A 82 11.31 -5.35 2.58
C ARG A 82 12.43 -5.48 3.59
N CYS A 83 12.07 -5.52 4.87
CA CYS A 83 12.99 -5.68 6.02
C CYS A 83 14.07 -4.58 6.15
N LYS A 84 13.93 -3.45 5.45
CA LYS A 84 14.86 -2.31 5.48
C LYS A 84 14.29 -1.06 6.18
N GLY A 85 13.23 -1.21 6.98
CA GLY A 85 12.53 -0.08 7.63
C GLY A 85 11.64 0.76 6.70
N ILE A 86 11.57 0.42 5.40
CA ILE A 86 10.83 1.18 4.39
C ILE A 86 9.35 1.31 4.70
N GLY A 87 8.68 0.23 5.12
CA GLY A 87 7.25 0.29 5.44
C GLY A 87 6.93 1.28 6.57
N GLU A 88 7.79 1.37 7.59
CA GLU A 88 7.62 2.32 8.70
C GLU A 88 7.84 3.75 8.22
N ALA A 89 8.90 3.99 7.43
CA ALA A 89 9.16 5.30 6.84
C ALA A 89 8.02 5.77 5.91
N MET A 90 7.46 4.86 5.11
CA MET A 90 6.30 5.14 4.26
C MET A 90 5.10 5.56 5.08
N LEU A 91 4.76 4.82 6.15
CA LEU A 91 3.59 5.12 6.97
C LEU A 91 3.77 6.41 7.79
N ILE A 92 4.96 6.68 8.32
CA ILE A 92 5.25 7.96 9.00
C ILE A 92 5.03 9.13 8.04
N ALA A 93 5.58 9.03 6.82
CA ALA A 93 5.41 10.07 5.82
C ALA A 93 3.94 10.21 5.38
N ALA A 94 3.20 9.11 5.22
CA ALA A 94 1.78 9.13 4.91
C ALA A 94 0.96 9.79 6.02
N LYS A 95 1.25 9.49 7.30
CA LYS A 95 0.61 10.15 8.44
C LYS A 95 0.84 11.66 8.44
N ASN A 96 2.06 12.11 8.15
CA ASN A 96 2.36 13.54 8.13
C ASN A 96 1.60 14.29 7.04
N LEU A 97 1.27 13.63 5.92
CA LEU A 97 0.53 14.24 4.81
C LEU A 97 -0.99 14.13 4.95
N PHE A 98 -1.48 13.00 5.44
CA PHE A 98 -2.92 12.66 5.41
C PHE A 98 -3.55 12.53 6.80
N GLY A 99 -2.78 12.74 7.86
CA GLY A 99 -3.16 12.46 9.24
C GLY A 99 -3.11 10.96 9.57
N PRO A 100 -3.34 10.60 10.84
CA PRO A 100 -3.47 9.21 11.24
C PRO A 100 -4.65 8.55 10.50
N LYS A 101 -4.46 7.27 10.16
CA LYS A 101 -5.41 6.44 9.40
C LYS A 101 -5.59 5.09 10.07
N ILE A 102 -6.67 4.40 9.72
CA ILE A 102 -6.96 3.03 10.12
C ILE A 102 -6.28 2.08 9.14
N ALA A 103 -5.37 1.25 9.63
CA ALA A 103 -4.77 0.18 8.85
C ALA A 103 -5.45 -1.12 9.25
N GLU A 104 -6.34 -1.65 8.39
CA GLU A 104 -6.91 -2.97 8.66
C GLU A 104 -6.09 -4.10 8.05
N MET A 105 -5.83 -5.12 8.84
CA MET A 105 -4.96 -6.23 8.49
C MET A 105 -5.37 -7.53 9.18
N LYS A 106 -5.01 -8.65 8.59
CA LYS A 106 -5.25 -9.97 9.19
C LYS A 106 -4.55 -10.08 10.54
N ARG A 107 -5.17 -10.76 11.51
CA ARG A 107 -4.57 -11.00 12.84
C ARG A 107 -3.19 -11.67 12.79
N ASN A 108 -2.95 -12.52 11.79
CA ASN A 108 -1.64 -13.17 11.61
C ASN A 108 -0.57 -12.26 10.94
N ASN A 109 -0.93 -11.08 10.45
CA ASN A 109 0.00 -10.12 9.86
C ASN A 109 0.63 -9.20 10.93
N ILE A 110 1.24 -9.82 11.93
CA ILE A 110 1.81 -9.14 13.12
C ILE A 110 2.91 -8.15 12.73
N ALA A 111 3.69 -8.45 11.70
CA ALA A 111 4.75 -7.56 11.22
C ALA A 111 4.18 -6.23 10.72
N SER A 112 3.11 -6.27 9.92
CA SER A 112 2.46 -5.05 9.42
C SER A 112 1.78 -4.28 10.55
N ALA A 113 1.20 -4.98 11.53
CA ALA A 113 0.54 -4.36 12.68
C ALA A 113 1.53 -3.49 13.47
N LYS A 114 2.66 -4.10 13.84
CA LYS A 114 3.72 -3.38 14.58
C LYS A 114 4.30 -2.21 13.79
N VAL A 115 4.33 -2.29 12.46
CA VAL A 115 4.80 -1.19 11.61
C VAL A 115 3.79 -0.04 11.59
N ALA A 116 2.50 -0.34 11.42
CA ALA A 116 1.44 0.65 11.45
C ALA A 116 1.31 1.34 12.83
N GLU A 117 1.35 0.57 13.93
CA GLU A 117 1.29 1.11 15.29
C GLU A 117 2.47 2.04 15.58
N ARG A 118 3.70 1.62 15.28
CA ARG A 118 4.91 2.45 15.49
C ARG A 118 4.90 3.73 14.65
N ALA A 119 4.34 3.66 13.43
CA ALA A 119 4.14 4.84 12.60
C ALA A 119 3.05 5.79 13.12
N GLY A 120 2.23 5.36 14.08
CA GLY A 120 1.15 6.16 14.68
C GLY A 120 -0.20 6.06 13.95
N HIS A 121 -0.43 4.95 13.26
CA HIS A 121 -1.74 4.58 12.71
C HIS A 121 -2.53 3.72 13.69
N ILE A 122 -3.84 3.66 13.49
CA ILE A 122 -4.74 2.81 14.27
C ILE A 122 -4.79 1.45 13.58
N VAL A 123 -4.42 0.37 14.28
CA VAL A 123 -4.55 -0.98 13.75
C VAL A 123 -5.92 -1.54 14.08
N ARG A 124 -6.60 -2.04 13.05
CA ARG A 124 -7.82 -2.84 13.18
C ARG A 124 -7.54 -4.23 12.65
N PHE A 125 -7.64 -5.24 13.50
CA PHE A 125 -7.56 -6.61 13.01
C PHE A 125 -8.86 -6.97 12.31
N ILE A 126 -8.73 -7.57 11.13
CA ILE A 126 -9.82 -8.11 10.34
C ILE A 126 -9.61 -9.62 10.21
N ASP A 127 -10.50 -10.35 10.85
CA ASP A 127 -10.56 -11.80 10.92
C ASP A 127 -12.04 -12.19 10.94
#